data_AF-A0A2A3Y407-F1
#
_entry.id   AF-A0A2A3Y407-F1
#
_cell.length_a   1.000
_cell.length_b   1.000
_cell.length_c   1.000
_cell.angle_alpha   90.00
_cell.angle_beta   90.00
_cell.angle_gamma   90.00
#
_symmetry.space_group_name_H-M   'P 1'
#
loop_
_entity.id
_entity.type
_entity.pdbx_description
1 polymer ?
#
loop_
_entity_poly.entity_id
_entity_poly.type
_entity_poly.pdbx_seq_one_letter_code
_entity_poly.pdbx_strand_id
1 'polypeptide(L)'
;MNSTIEQQRALYGVSLAQRFGEVMEKYALSQRSLAQVLGISAPMLSQLTSAKRIKIGNPAVLGRLIMLESRAGEGDLSAVLAQVELLDSATATQSTANAPEGLAALDYLRSVGSQSVLAELAELARLRNEIRLSDFLAQAAGK
;
A
#
# COMPACT_ATOMS: atom_id res chain seq x y z
N MET A 1 -17.27 24.95 2.17
CA MET A 1 -16.02 24.19 2.39
C MET A 1 -16.39 22.72 2.39
N ASN A 2 -15.77 21.90 1.53
CA ASN A 2 -16.06 20.45 1.52
C ASN A 2 -15.62 19.84 2.85
N SER A 3 -16.48 19.03 3.46
CA SER A 3 -16.19 18.32 4.70
C SER A 3 -14.96 17.41 4.53
N THR A 4 -14.26 17.06 5.62
CA THR A 4 -13.10 16.15 5.54
C THR A 4 -13.47 14.82 4.88
N ILE A 5 -14.68 14.30 5.11
CA ILE A 5 -15.17 13.06 4.49
C ILE A 5 -15.30 13.22 2.97
N GLU A 6 -15.82 14.35 2.49
CA GLU A 6 -15.90 14.63 1.04
C GLU A 6 -14.52 14.75 0.42
N GLN A 7 -13.56 15.35 1.12
CA GLN A 7 -12.17 15.41 0.65
C GLN A 7 -11.51 14.02 0.63
N GLN A 8 -11.78 13.17 1.62
CA GLN A 8 -11.35 11.76 1.59
C GLN A 8 -11.95 11.02 0.39
N ARG A 9 -13.26 11.16 0.15
CA ARG A 9 -13.93 10.55 -1.02
C ARG A 9 -13.34 11.04 -2.34
N ALA A 10 -13.04 12.33 -2.45
CA ALA A 10 -12.40 12.89 -3.64
C ALA A 10 -10.99 12.32 -3.88
N LEU A 11 -10.24 12.02 -2.82
CA LEU A 11 -8.87 11.50 -2.92
C LEU A 11 -8.80 9.96 -3.06
N TYR A 12 -9.74 9.24 -2.45
CA TYR A 12 -9.67 7.79 -2.26
C TYR A 12 -10.87 7.04 -2.82
N GLY A 13 -11.81 7.71 -3.48
CA GLY A 13 -13.06 7.16 -4.02
C GLY A 13 -14.16 7.00 -2.96
N VAL A 14 -13.80 6.48 -1.78
CA VAL A 14 -14.69 6.36 -0.61
C VAL A 14 -14.03 6.96 0.64
N SER A 15 -14.72 6.97 1.79
CA SER A 15 -14.10 7.45 3.03
C SER A 15 -13.05 6.46 3.53
N LEU A 16 -12.03 6.96 4.23
CA LEU A 16 -11.03 6.07 4.83
C LEU A 16 -11.64 5.18 5.92
N ALA A 17 -12.64 5.70 6.64
CA ALA A 17 -13.39 4.91 7.62
C ALA A 17 -14.03 3.66 7.00
N GLN A 18 -14.61 3.81 5.81
CA GLN A 18 -15.22 2.70 5.08
C GLN A 18 -14.15 1.67 4.67
N ARG A 19 -13.06 2.11 4.02
CA ARG A 19 -11.96 1.23 3.59
C ARG A 19 -11.37 0.43 4.75
N PHE A 20 -11.07 1.10 5.86
CA PHE A 20 -10.55 0.43 7.05
C PHE A 20 -11.57 -0.54 7.66
N GLY A 21 -12.86 -0.17 7.66
CA GLY A 21 -13.94 -1.03 8.14
C GLY A 21 -14.02 -2.34 7.36
N GLU A 22 -14.02 -2.26 6.02
CA GLU A 22 -14.07 -3.42 5.14
C GLU A 22 -12.87 -4.35 5.36
N VAL A 23 -11.65 -3.80 5.49
CA VAL A 23 -10.46 -4.59 5.79
C VAL A 23 -10.52 -5.22 7.18
N MET A 24 -10.95 -4.47 8.21
CA MET A 24 -11.09 -5.03 9.56
C MET A 24 -12.09 -6.18 9.60
N GLU A 25 -13.22 -6.06 8.90
CA GLU A 25 -14.23 -7.10 8.82
C GLU A 25 -13.70 -8.34 8.09
N LYS A 26 -13.07 -8.16 6.92
CA LYS A 26 -12.57 -9.27 6.09
C LYS A 26 -11.46 -10.07 6.78
N TYR A 27 -10.55 -9.38 7.46
CA TYR A 27 -9.40 -9.99 8.13
C TYR A 27 -9.63 -10.25 9.63
N ALA A 28 -10.85 -10.00 10.13
CA ALA A 28 -11.19 -10.08 11.57
C ALA A 28 -10.21 -9.31 12.49
N LEU A 29 -9.78 -8.12 12.06
CA LEU A 29 -8.81 -7.29 12.77
C LEU A 29 -9.49 -6.28 13.69
N SER A 30 -8.88 -6.08 14.85
CA SER A 30 -9.16 -4.88 15.66
C SER A 30 -8.55 -3.63 15.02
N GLN A 31 -9.05 -2.44 15.36
CA GLN A 31 -8.44 -1.18 14.91
C GLN A 31 -6.96 -1.07 15.32
N ARG A 32 -6.59 -1.60 16.49
CA ARG A 32 -5.18 -1.62 16.95
C ARG A 32 -4.33 -2.53 16.07
N SER A 33 -4.84 -3.73 15.76
CA SER A 33 -4.15 -4.70 14.90
C SER A 33 -3.99 -4.15 13.48
N LEU A 34 -5.03 -3.53 12.92
CA LEU A 34 -4.94 -2.86 11.63
C LEU A 34 -3.88 -1.75 11.63
N ALA A 35 -3.80 -0.95 12.69
CA ALA A 35 -2.78 0.10 12.80
C ALA A 35 -1.36 -0.48 12.76
N GLN A 36 -1.13 -1.61 13.44
CA GLN A 36 0.15 -2.33 13.43
C GLN A 36 0.49 -2.86 12.04
N VAL A 37 -0.43 -3.59 11.40
CA VAL A 37 -0.24 -4.14 10.04
C VAL A 37 0.02 -3.03 9.01
N LEU A 38 -0.71 -1.91 9.13
CA LEU A 38 -0.52 -0.76 8.25
C LEU A 38 0.70 0.09 8.60
N GLY A 39 1.44 -0.19 9.69
CA GLY A 39 2.61 0.58 10.10
C GLY A 39 2.31 2.04 10.49
N ILE A 40 1.14 2.29 11.09
CA ILE A 40 0.75 3.62 11.60
C ILE A 40 0.38 3.57 13.06
N SER A 41 0.48 4.71 13.75
CA SER A 41 0.06 4.80 15.14
C SER A 41 -1.47 4.68 15.27
N ALA A 42 -1.94 4.04 16.34
CA ALA A 42 -3.37 3.94 16.64
C ALA A 42 -4.08 5.32 16.70
N PRO A 43 -3.47 6.40 17.27
CA PRO A 43 -4.04 7.75 17.18
C PRO A 43 -4.18 8.27 15.75
N MET A 44 -3.20 8.00 14.87
CA MET A 44 -3.27 8.40 13.47
C MET A 44 -4.39 7.67 12.73
N LEU A 45 -4.53 6.36 12.93
CA LEU A 45 -5.65 5.60 12.37
C LEU A 45 -6.99 6.15 12.87
N SER A 46 -7.12 6.41 14.17
CA SER A 46 -8.32 7.01 14.77
C SER A 46 -8.67 8.38 14.17
N GLN A 47 -7.68 9.25 13.93
CA GLN A 47 -7.89 10.54 13.27
C GLN A 47 -8.38 10.41 11.82
N LEU A 48 -7.87 9.43 11.08
CA LEU A 48 -8.30 9.17 9.70
C LEU A 48 -9.72 8.60 9.66
N THR A 49 -10.03 7.62 10.53
CA THR A 49 -11.37 7.02 10.67
C THR A 49 -12.41 8.05 11.12
N SER A 50 -12.07 8.94 12.05
CA SER A 50 -12.98 9.98 12.55
C SER A 50 -13.04 11.24 11.68
N ALA A 51 -12.45 11.22 10.47
CA ALA A 51 -12.39 12.35 9.55
C ALA A 51 -11.83 13.64 10.16
N LYS A 52 -10.96 13.51 11.17
CA LYS A 52 -10.14 14.61 11.71
C LYS A 52 -8.89 14.86 10.86
N ARG A 53 -8.49 13.86 10.08
CA ARG A 53 -7.36 13.92 9.14
C ARG A 53 -7.80 13.50 7.74
N ILE A 54 -7.43 14.29 6.74
CA ILE A 54 -7.82 14.06 5.35
C ILE A 54 -6.90 13.02 4.69
N LYS A 55 -5.58 13.15 4.84
CA LYS A 55 -4.59 12.42 4.04
C LYS A 55 -3.76 11.42 4.85
N ILE A 56 -3.49 10.28 4.24
CA ILE A 56 -2.39 9.37 4.61
C ILE A 56 -1.08 10.02 4.14
N GLY A 57 -0.17 10.31 5.07
CA GLY A 57 1.07 11.02 4.75
C GLY A 57 2.17 10.15 4.12
N ASN A 58 2.27 8.89 4.56
CA ASN A 58 3.24 7.93 4.02
C ASN A 58 2.59 7.11 2.89
N PRO A 59 3.08 7.18 1.64
CA PRO A 59 2.50 6.41 0.53
C PRO A 59 2.61 4.89 0.73
N ALA A 60 3.61 4.38 1.47
CA ALA A 60 3.73 2.96 1.75
C ALA A 60 2.53 2.39 2.53
N VAL A 61 1.96 3.20 3.43
CA VAL A 61 0.75 2.84 4.19
C VAL A 61 -0.44 2.64 3.26
N LEU A 62 -0.60 3.52 2.25
CA LEU A 62 -1.66 3.37 1.26
C LEU A 62 -1.42 2.13 0.39
N GLY A 63 -0.18 1.84 0.01
CA GLY A 63 0.17 0.62 -0.72
C GLY A 63 -0.21 -0.65 0.04
N ARG A 64 0.07 -0.71 1.35
CA ARG A 64 -0.33 -1.83 2.22
C ARG A 64 -1.85 -1.97 2.33
N LEU A 65 -2.58 -0.87 2.46
CA LEU A 65 -4.05 -0.88 2.46
C LEU A 65 -4.60 -1.48 1.15
N ILE A 66 -4.09 -1.03 0.00
CA ILE A 66 -4.51 -1.53 -1.31
C ILE A 66 -4.20 -3.02 -1.45
N MET A 67 -3.06 -3.49 -0.93
CA MET A 67 -2.71 -4.91 -0.95
C MET A 67 -3.66 -5.77 -0.11
N LEU A 68 -4.09 -5.29 1.05
CA LEU A 68 -5.12 -5.98 1.85
C LEU A 68 -6.46 -6.01 1.12
N GLU A 69 -6.87 -4.90 0.51
CA GLU A 69 -8.13 -4.82 -0.23
C GLU A 69 -8.16 -5.75 -1.45
N SER A 70 -7.08 -5.79 -2.24
CA SER A 70 -7.02 -6.60 -3.46
C SER A 70 -6.96 -8.10 -3.19
N ARG A 71 -6.46 -8.49 -2.02
CA ARG A 71 -6.25 -9.89 -1.62
C ARG A 71 -7.25 -10.39 -0.58
N ALA A 72 -8.27 -9.61 -0.26
CA ALA A 72 -9.34 -9.98 0.69
C ALA A 72 -10.20 -11.18 0.22
N GLY A 73 -10.08 -11.58 -1.05
CA GLY A 73 -10.76 -12.76 -1.61
C GLY A 73 -9.91 -14.03 -1.62
N GLU A 74 -8.65 -13.98 -1.16
CA GLU A 74 -7.77 -15.15 -1.14
C GLU A 74 -8.12 -16.11 0.00
N GLY A 75 -7.88 -17.41 -0.21
CA GLY A 75 -8.21 -18.43 0.78
C GLY A 75 -7.32 -18.40 2.03
N ASP A 76 -6.10 -17.87 1.93
CA ASP A 76 -5.16 -17.76 3.06
C ASP A 76 -4.89 -16.28 3.40
N LEU A 77 -5.84 -15.69 4.11
CA LEU A 77 -5.74 -14.31 4.60
C LEU A 77 -4.57 -14.12 5.60
N SER A 78 -4.14 -15.18 6.27
CA SER A 78 -3.04 -15.12 7.23
C SER A 78 -1.70 -14.91 6.53
N ALA A 79 -1.48 -15.57 5.39
CA ALA A 79 -0.31 -15.37 4.55
C ALA A 79 -0.27 -13.94 3.97
N VAL A 80 -1.43 -13.36 3.60
CA VAL A 80 -1.52 -11.96 3.16
C VAL A 80 -1.04 -11.01 4.25
N LEU A 81 -1.54 -11.18 5.48
CA LEU A 81 -1.16 -10.34 6.62
C LEU A 81 0.35 -10.43 6.91
N ALA A 82 0.91 -11.64 6.94
CA ALA A 82 2.35 -11.85 7.13
C ALA A 82 3.20 -11.15 6.06
N GLN A 83 2.73 -11.15 4.80
CA GLN A 83 3.44 -10.47 3.72
C GLN A 83 3.37 -8.94 3.85
N VAL A 84 2.23 -8.40 4.28
CA VAL A 84 2.07 -6.96 4.53
C VAL A 84 2.94 -6.48 5.70
N GLU A 85 3.06 -7.28 6.76
CA GLU A 85 3.96 -6.97 7.88
C GLU A 85 5.44 -6.97 7.47
N LEU A 86 5.85 -7.90 6.59
CA LEU A 86 7.20 -7.90 6.02
C LEU A 86 7.48 -6.60 5.24
N LEU A 87 6.47 -6.11 4.50
CA LEU A 87 6.55 -4.84 3.78
C LEU A 87 6.64 -3.64 4.71
N ASP A 88 6.01 -3.69 5.89
CA ASP A 88 6.19 -2.64 6.89
C ASP A 88 7.64 -2.51 7.31
N SER A 89 8.31 -3.63 7.58
CA SER A 89 9.73 -3.64 7.93
C SER A 89 10.62 -3.07 6.81
N ALA A 90 10.30 -3.34 5.54
CA ALA A 90 11.08 -2.89 4.38
C ALA A 90 10.87 -1.40 4.03
N THR A 91 9.72 -0.82 4.39
CA THR A 91 9.36 0.57 4.07
C THR A 91 9.23 1.47 5.30
N ALA A 92 9.51 0.91 6.49
CA ALA A 92 9.75 1.69 7.69
C ALA A 92 10.91 2.63 7.38
N THR A 93 10.62 3.94 7.40
CA THR A 93 11.61 5.01 7.43
C THR A 93 12.38 4.96 8.76
N GLN A 94 13.15 3.89 8.98
CA GLN A 94 14.48 4.13 9.51
C GLN A 94 15.19 4.90 8.40
N SER A 95 15.67 6.11 8.70
CA SER A 95 16.57 6.84 7.80
C SER A 95 17.81 5.98 7.55
N THR A 96 17.72 5.02 6.63
CA THR A 96 18.88 4.46 5.98
C THR A 96 19.32 5.54 5.00
N ALA A 97 20.06 6.52 5.51
CA ALA A 97 20.67 7.60 4.75
C ALA A 97 21.63 7.11 3.63
N ASN A 98 21.69 5.79 3.37
CA ASN A 98 22.59 5.13 2.44
C ASN A 98 21.95 3.96 1.65
N ALA A 99 20.62 3.74 1.71
CA ALA A 99 20.00 2.77 0.81
C ALA A 99 19.76 3.45 -0.55
N PRO A 100 20.24 2.90 -1.69
CA PRO A 100 19.90 3.42 -3.00
C PRO A 100 18.37 3.46 -3.12
N GLU A 101 17.78 4.64 -3.31
CA GLU A 101 16.32 4.88 -3.33
C GLU A 101 15.55 3.94 -4.30
N GLY A 102 16.25 3.26 -5.23
CA GLY A 102 15.68 2.24 -6.11
C GLY A 102 15.59 0.81 -5.55
N LEU A 103 16.46 0.38 -4.63
CA LEU A 103 16.50 -1.02 -4.18
C LEU A 103 15.27 -1.39 -3.34
N ALA A 104 14.89 -0.53 -2.40
CA ALA A 104 13.68 -0.75 -1.58
C ALA A 104 12.40 -0.77 -2.43
N ALA A 105 12.35 0.05 -3.49
CA ALA A 105 11.22 0.09 -4.40
C ALA A 105 11.15 -1.15 -5.32
N LEU A 106 12.29 -1.72 -5.72
CA LEU A 106 12.35 -3.00 -6.46
C LEU A 106 11.87 -4.17 -5.60
N ASP A 107 12.35 -4.25 -4.36
CA ASP A 107 11.93 -5.30 -3.42
C ASP A 107 10.44 -5.19 -3.08
N TYR A 108 9.94 -3.96 -2.93
CA TYR A 108 8.51 -3.71 -2.80
C TYR A 108 7.73 -4.24 -4.01
N LEU A 109 8.09 -3.85 -5.23
CA LEU A 109 7.42 -4.30 -6.45
C LEU A 109 7.42 -5.83 -6.60
N ARG A 110 8.55 -6.48 -6.32
CA ARG A 110 8.69 -7.95 -6.35
C ARG A 110 7.79 -8.64 -5.34
N SER A 111 7.57 -8.03 -4.18
CA SER A 111 6.72 -8.60 -3.14
C SER A 111 5.22 -8.45 -3.45
N VAL A 112 4.80 -7.36 -4.10
CA VAL A 112 3.38 -7.07 -4.35
C VAL A 112 2.89 -7.54 -5.72
N GLY A 113 3.77 -7.63 -6.71
CA GLY A 113 3.46 -7.99 -8.09
C GLY A 113 4.04 -9.33 -8.49
N SER A 114 3.31 -10.11 -9.29
CA SER A 114 3.88 -11.29 -9.93
C SER A 114 4.82 -10.91 -11.06
N GLN A 115 5.79 -11.77 -11.34
CA GLN A 115 6.79 -11.54 -12.40
C GLN A 115 6.14 -11.26 -13.77
N SER A 116 5.08 -11.99 -14.11
CA SER A 116 4.34 -11.81 -15.36
C SER A 116 3.65 -10.45 -15.44
N VAL A 117 3.01 -10.00 -14.36
CA VAL A 117 2.31 -8.71 -14.31
C VAL A 117 3.30 -7.56 -14.42
N LEU A 118 4.43 -7.64 -13.71
CA LEU A 118 5.48 -6.62 -13.77
C LEU A 118 6.08 -6.53 -15.18
N ALA A 119 6.28 -7.66 -15.86
CA ALA A 119 6.75 -7.68 -17.24
C ALA A 119 5.73 -7.07 -18.22
N GLU A 120 4.44 -7.37 -18.06
CA GLU A 120 3.37 -6.80 -18.89
C GLU A 120 3.25 -5.28 -18.70
N LEU A 121 3.33 -4.82 -17.45
CA LEU A 121 3.34 -3.38 -17.12
C LEU A 121 4.56 -2.66 -17.70
N ALA A 122 5.73 -3.32 -17.73
CA ALA A 122 6.93 -2.77 -18.36
C ALA A 122 6.70 -2.51 -19.86
N GLU A 123 6.11 -3.47 -20.58
CA GLU A 123 5.77 -3.32 -22.00
C GLU A 123 4.72 -2.21 -22.22
N LEU A 124 3.70 -2.12 -21.36
CA LEU A 124 2.71 -1.03 -21.43
C LEU A 124 3.35 0.35 -21.20
N ALA A 125 4.28 0.47 -20.25
CA ALA A 125 5.02 1.71 -20.01
C ALA A 125 5.89 2.08 -21.23
N ARG A 126 6.55 1.09 -21.85
CA ARG A 126 7.34 1.28 -23.07
C ARG A 126 6.49 1.78 -24.24
N LEU A 127 5.30 1.19 -24.44
CA LEU A 127 4.35 1.62 -25.48
C LEU A 127 3.88 3.06 -25.29
N ARG A 128 3.85 3.55 -24.05
CA ARG A 128 3.52 4.94 -23.71
C ARG A 128 4.74 5.88 -23.71
N ASN A 129 5.90 5.38 -24.13
CA ASN A 129 7.17 6.11 -24.18
C ASN A 129 7.72 6.51 -22.79
N GLU A 130 7.31 5.81 -21.73
CA GLU A 130 7.78 6.01 -20.36
C GLU A 130 9.01 5.11 -20.08
N ILE A 131 10.13 5.42 -20.75
CA ILE A 131 11.34 4.57 -20.78
C ILE A 131 11.85 4.22 -19.37
N ARG A 132 11.98 5.22 -18.49
CA ARG A 132 12.51 5.01 -17.13
C ARG A 132 11.64 4.08 -16.29
N LEU A 133 10.31 4.16 -16.46
CA LEU A 133 9.37 3.32 -15.75
C LEU A 133 9.39 1.89 -16.31
N SER A 134 9.45 1.75 -17.64
CA SER A 134 9.62 0.47 -18.31
C SER A 134 10.85 -0.28 -17.78
N ASP A 135 12.01 0.37 -17.75
CA ASP A 135 13.26 -0.25 -17.29
C ASP A 135 13.18 -0.67 -15.82
N PHE A 136 12.57 0.17 -14.98
CA PHE A 136 12.39 -0.12 -13.56
C PHE A 136 11.46 -1.32 -13.31
N LEU A 137 10.34 -1.40 -14.04
CA LEU A 137 9.41 -2.53 -13.96
C LEU A 137 10.01 -3.83 -14.51
N ALA A 138 10.81 -3.75 -15.58
CA ALA A 138 11.53 -4.91 -16.13
C ALA A 138 12.54 -5.47 -15.13
N GLN A 139 13.27 -4.58 -14.43
CA GLN A 139 14.21 -4.97 -13.37
C GLN A 139 13.50 -5.59 -12.15
N ALA A 140 12.30 -5.11 -11.82
CA ALA A 140 11.46 -5.73 -10.79
C ALA A 140 10.99 -7.13 -11.22
N ALA A 141 10.69 -7.33 -12.51
CA ALA A 141 10.34 -8.62 -13.10
C ALA A 141 11.53 -9.61 -13.25
N GLY A 142 12.72 -9.27 -12.75
CA GLY A 142 13.89 -10.16 -12.75
C GLY A 142 14.56 -10.35 -14.12
N LYS A 143 14.44 -9.36 -15.01
CA LYS A 143 15.22 -9.28 -16.26
C LYS A 143 16.50 -8.47 -16.08
#